data_AF-B3M7E8-F1
#
_entry.id   AF-B3M7E8-F1
#
_cell.length_a   1.000
_cell.length_b   1.000
_cell.length_c   1.000
_cell.angle_alpha   90.00
_cell.angle_beta   90.00
_cell.angle_gamma   90.00
#
_symmetry.space_group_name_H-M   'P 1'
#
loop_
_entity.id
_entity.type
_entity.pdbx_description
1 polymer ?
#
loop_
_entity_poly.entity_id
_entity_poly.type
_entity_poly.pdbx_seq_one_letter_code
_entity_poly.pdbx_strand_id
1 'polypeptide(L)'
;MAKTKRNVRAKAKSVVGAAKQKAQELQAKLRQEKLLHKTLTPKSSTTKKEKSDLKHKKLLKKFAETRKERKEEAARKNREKTKVIGDLKPLKDALPSLQDIYNLVKTKQKDATEQKTLTEPEAALSANEKIRKKRTELVNRVQSLEKVIKDKNFKQNPREVIAAHVRNKYQAMEEDDE
;
A
#
# COMPACT_ATOMS: atom_id res chain seq x y z
N MET A 1 0.73 -53.35 -58.81
CA MET A 1 0.96 -52.47 -57.62
C MET A 1 -0.12 -51.39 -57.42
N ALA A 2 -1.41 -51.63 -57.71
CA ALA A 2 -2.46 -50.58 -57.67
C ALA A 2 -3.40 -50.62 -56.45
N LYS A 3 -3.44 -51.75 -55.70
CA LYS A 3 -4.40 -51.96 -54.61
C LYS A 3 -3.98 -51.33 -53.26
N THR A 4 -2.68 -51.14 -53.02
CA THR A 4 -2.14 -50.53 -51.78
C THR A 4 -2.32 -49.01 -51.74
N LYS A 5 -2.23 -48.30 -52.88
CA LYS A 5 -2.37 -46.83 -52.96
C LYS A 5 -3.79 -46.32 -52.67
N ARG A 6 -4.83 -47.10 -52.97
CA ARG A 6 -6.24 -46.75 -52.65
C ARG A 6 -6.50 -46.71 -51.14
N ASN A 7 -5.89 -47.61 -50.39
CA ASN A 7 -6.14 -47.75 -48.96
C ASN A 7 -5.49 -46.62 -48.15
N VAL A 8 -4.30 -46.15 -48.57
CA VAL A 8 -3.64 -44.97 -47.96
C VAL A 8 -4.43 -43.70 -48.21
N ARG A 9 -4.97 -43.52 -49.42
CA ARG A 9 -5.82 -42.35 -49.75
C ARG A 9 -7.14 -42.35 -48.97
N ALA A 10 -7.77 -43.51 -48.78
CA ALA A 10 -8.99 -43.62 -47.98
C ALA A 10 -8.74 -43.29 -46.50
N LYS A 11 -7.63 -43.82 -45.93
CA LYS A 11 -7.19 -43.50 -44.57
C LYS A 11 -6.82 -42.01 -44.41
N ALA A 12 -6.11 -41.43 -45.38
CA ALA A 12 -5.80 -40.00 -45.35
C ALA A 12 -7.08 -39.13 -45.39
N LYS A 13 -8.07 -39.49 -46.22
CA LYS A 13 -9.35 -38.79 -46.29
C LYS A 13 -10.17 -38.91 -44.99
N SER A 14 -10.17 -40.07 -44.33
CA SER A 14 -10.88 -40.23 -43.05
C SER A 14 -10.22 -39.47 -41.91
N VAL A 15 -8.88 -39.41 -41.87
CA VAL A 15 -8.14 -38.64 -40.88
C VAL A 15 -8.33 -37.13 -41.08
N VAL A 16 -8.36 -36.66 -42.33
CA VAL A 16 -8.69 -35.25 -42.65
C VAL A 16 -10.14 -34.91 -42.29
N GLY A 17 -11.08 -35.84 -42.52
CA GLY A 17 -12.48 -35.69 -42.10
C GLY A 17 -12.62 -35.57 -40.58
N ALA A 18 -11.93 -36.44 -39.83
CA ALA A 18 -11.91 -36.42 -38.37
C ALA A 18 -11.24 -35.15 -37.81
N ALA A 19 -10.16 -34.68 -38.43
CA ALA A 19 -9.51 -33.42 -38.05
C ALA A 19 -10.42 -32.21 -38.31
N LYS A 20 -11.17 -32.20 -39.42
CA LYS A 20 -12.13 -31.14 -39.73
C LYS A 20 -13.30 -31.11 -38.73
N GLN A 21 -13.81 -32.27 -38.34
CA GLN A 21 -14.85 -32.38 -37.30
C GLN A 21 -14.34 -31.89 -35.94
N LYS A 22 -13.13 -32.30 -35.52
CA LYS A 22 -12.51 -31.81 -34.27
C LYS A 22 -12.25 -30.31 -34.29
N ALA A 23 -11.81 -29.75 -35.42
CA ALA A 23 -11.62 -28.31 -35.56
C ALA A 23 -12.95 -27.55 -35.45
N GLN A 24 -14.03 -28.10 -36.01
CA GLN A 24 -15.37 -27.51 -35.95
C GLN A 24 -15.95 -27.59 -34.52
N GLU A 25 -15.71 -28.68 -33.80
CA GLU A 25 -16.11 -28.85 -32.41
C GLU A 25 -15.33 -27.93 -31.45
N LEU A 26 -14.02 -27.78 -31.66
CA LEU A 26 -13.20 -26.80 -30.91
C LEU A 26 -13.64 -25.37 -31.18
N GLN A 27 -14.01 -25.04 -32.43
CA GLN A 27 -14.54 -23.73 -32.76
C GLN A 27 -15.93 -23.49 -32.14
N ALA A 28 -16.76 -24.54 -32.01
CA ALA A 28 -18.04 -24.47 -31.31
C ALA A 28 -17.86 -24.29 -29.79
N LYS A 29 -16.92 -25.02 -29.17
CA LYS A 29 -16.55 -24.86 -27.75
C LYS A 29 -15.98 -23.47 -27.44
N LEU A 30 -15.09 -22.95 -28.29
CA LEU A 30 -14.58 -21.57 -28.18
C LEU A 30 -15.67 -20.51 -28.35
N ARG A 31 -16.70 -20.77 -29.16
CA ARG A 31 -17.88 -19.89 -29.26
C ARG A 31 -18.74 -19.96 -28.01
N GLN A 32 -18.95 -21.15 -27.43
CA GLN A 32 -19.68 -21.32 -26.17
C GLN A 32 -18.95 -20.66 -24.99
N GLU A 33 -17.65 -20.83 -24.84
CA GLU A 33 -16.88 -20.17 -23.76
C GLU A 33 -16.87 -18.64 -23.89
N LYS A 34 -16.77 -18.11 -25.12
CA LYS A 34 -16.92 -16.66 -25.37
C LYS A 34 -18.31 -16.13 -25.03
N LEU A 35 -19.35 -16.98 -25.04
CA LEU A 35 -20.70 -16.62 -24.62
C LEU A 35 -20.83 -16.67 -23.08
N LEU A 36 -20.18 -17.62 -22.41
CA LEU A 36 -20.23 -17.79 -20.95
C LEU A 36 -19.49 -16.67 -20.17
N HIS A 37 -18.41 -16.11 -20.70
CA HIS A 37 -17.72 -14.98 -20.06
C HIS A 37 -18.43 -13.63 -20.21
N LYS A 38 -19.44 -13.53 -21.09
CA LYS A 38 -20.21 -12.30 -21.28
C LYS A 38 -21.45 -12.21 -20.37
N THR A 39 -21.75 -13.29 -19.64
CA THR A 39 -22.93 -13.42 -18.76
C THR A 39 -22.59 -13.39 -17.27
N LEU A 40 -21.32 -13.46 -16.86
CA LEU A 40 -20.94 -13.48 -15.43
C LEU A 40 -20.66 -12.09 -14.82
N THR A 41 -20.54 -11.05 -15.64
CA THR A 41 -20.63 -9.67 -15.15
C THR A 41 -21.99 -9.12 -15.55
N PRO A 42 -22.88 -8.76 -14.60
CA PRO A 42 -24.12 -8.10 -14.94
C PRO A 42 -23.75 -6.77 -15.61
N LYS A 43 -23.89 -6.68 -16.94
CA LYS A 43 -24.02 -5.38 -17.58
C LYS A 43 -25.24 -4.76 -16.95
N SER A 44 -25.04 -3.68 -16.19
CA SER A 44 -26.17 -2.92 -15.66
C SER A 44 -27.10 -2.64 -16.83
N SER A 45 -28.29 -3.23 -16.79
CA SER A 45 -29.34 -3.03 -17.78
C SER A 45 -29.90 -1.63 -17.56
N THR A 46 -29.05 -0.64 -17.82
CA THR A 46 -29.39 0.77 -17.67
C THR A 46 -30.37 1.11 -18.76
N THR A 47 -31.55 1.55 -18.35
CA THR A 47 -32.61 1.96 -19.27
C THR A 47 -32.12 3.14 -20.13
N LYS A 48 -32.74 3.36 -21.30
CA LYS A 48 -32.39 4.52 -22.16
C LYS A 48 -32.52 5.84 -21.38
N LYS A 49 -33.49 5.93 -20.46
CA LYS A 49 -33.70 7.08 -19.57
C LYS A 49 -32.49 7.28 -18.64
N GLU A 50 -32.06 6.24 -17.91
CA GLU A 50 -30.87 6.33 -17.05
C GLU A 50 -29.61 6.72 -17.81
N LYS A 51 -29.41 6.22 -19.03
CA LYS A 51 -28.27 6.62 -19.87
C LYS A 51 -28.34 8.10 -20.26
N SER A 52 -29.53 8.62 -20.54
CA SER A 52 -29.76 10.03 -20.80
C SER A 52 -29.46 10.88 -19.56
N ASP A 53 -29.97 10.47 -18.41
CA ASP A 53 -29.76 11.17 -17.13
C ASP A 53 -28.29 11.17 -16.73
N LEU A 54 -27.58 10.05 -16.94
CA LEU A 54 -26.13 9.98 -16.73
C LEU A 54 -25.35 10.90 -17.66
N LYS A 55 -25.76 11.02 -18.93
CA LYS A 55 -25.13 11.96 -19.87
C LYS A 55 -25.38 13.41 -19.44
N HIS A 56 -26.60 13.73 -19.08
CA HIS A 56 -26.98 15.05 -18.58
C HIS A 56 -26.23 15.40 -17.29
N LYS A 57 -26.19 14.48 -16.31
CA LYS A 57 -25.45 14.64 -15.06
C LYS A 57 -23.95 14.81 -15.31
N LYS A 58 -23.35 14.04 -16.22
CA LYS A 58 -21.96 14.20 -16.62
C LYS A 58 -21.71 15.58 -17.24
N LEU A 59 -22.62 16.05 -18.09
CA LEU A 59 -22.52 17.37 -18.71
C LEU A 59 -22.60 18.49 -17.68
N LEU A 60 -23.58 18.44 -16.77
CA LEU A 60 -23.69 19.39 -15.66
C LEU A 60 -22.44 19.38 -14.77
N LYS A 61 -21.90 18.19 -14.48
CA LYS A 61 -20.65 18.05 -13.72
C LYS A 61 -19.49 18.77 -14.42
N LYS A 62 -19.33 18.58 -15.73
CA LYS A 62 -18.32 19.29 -16.53
C LYS A 62 -18.49 20.81 -16.48
N PHE A 63 -19.72 21.32 -16.57
CA PHE A 63 -19.97 22.75 -16.43
C PHE A 63 -19.64 23.27 -15.03
N ALA A 64 -19.94 22.51 -13.98
CA ALA A 64 -19.58 22.87 -12.62
C ALA A 64 -18.05 22.89 -12.41
N GLU A 65 -17.35 21.89 -12.93
CA GLU A 65 -15.88 21.78 -12.88
C GLU A 65 -15.21 22.94 -13.63
N THR A 66 -15.57 23.18 -14.88
CA THR A 66 -15.03 24.30 -15.68
C THR A 66 -15.32 25.67 -15.07
N ARG A 67 -16.50 25.86 -14.44
CA ARG A 67 -16.81 27.09 -13.70
C ARG A 67 -15.93 27.25 -12.46
N LYS A 68 -15.63 26.15 -11.75
CA LYS A 68 -14.73 26.15 -10.59
C LYS A 68 -13.30 26.48 -11.02
N GLU A 69 -12.80 25.84 -12.08
CA GLU A 69 -11.48 26.09 -12.67
C GLU A 69 -11.31 27.55 -13.08
N ARG A 70 -12.28 28.13 -13.82
CA ARG A 70 -12.23 29.55 -14.22
C ARG A 70 -12.18 30.50 -13.03
N LYS A 71 -12.95 30.22 -11.97
CA LYS A 71 -12.92 31.02 -10.73
C LYS A 71 -11.56 30.90 -10.03
N GLU A 72 -10.99 29.70 -10.01
CA GLU A 72 -9.70 29.42 -9.42
C GLU A 72 -8.55 30.08 -10.19
N GLU A 73 -8.57 30.05 -11.52
CA GLU A 73 -7.60 30.76 -12.36
C GLU A 73 -7.67 32.27 -12.18
N ALA A 74 -8.87 32.85 -12.12
CA ALA A 74 -9.05 34.27 -11.86
C ALA A 74 -8.50 34.65 -10.46
N ALA A 75 -8.79 33.82 -9.45
CA ALA A 75 -8.27 34.01 -8.10
C ALA A 75 -6.73 33.86 -8.04
N ARG A 76 -6.17 32.90 -8.78
CA ARG A 76 -4.73 32.68 -8.89
C ARG A 76 -4.03 33.88 -9.52
N LYS A 77 -4.53 34.39 -10.66
CA LYS A 77 -4.01 35.62 -11.30
C LYS A 77 -4.07 36.83 -10.36
N ASN A 78 -5.07 36.92 -9.48
CA ASN A 78 -5.16 38.00 -8.49
C ASN A 78 -4.16 37.83 -7.33
N ARG A 79 -3.92 36.59 -6.86
CA ARG A 79 -2.94 36.30 -5.81
C ARG A 79 -1.50 36.42 -6.29
N GLU A 80 -1.20 35.97 -7.51
CA GLU A 80 0.12 36.12 -8.13
C GLU A 80 0.53 37.59 -8.29
N LYS A 81 -0.44 38.50 -8.49
CA LYS A 81 -0.20 39.95 -8.53
C LYS A 81 0.16 40.55 -7.17
N THR A 82 0.00 39.81 -6.05
CA THR A 82 0.37 40.32 -4.72
C THR A 82 1.90 40.34 -4.58
N LYS A 83 2.49 41.52 -4.77
CA LYS A 83 3.94 41.74 -4.94
C LYS A 83 4.80 41.23 -3.78
N VAL A 84 4.28 41.21 -2.55
CA VAL A 84 5.06 40.91 -1.34
C VAL A 84 5.04 39.42 -0.98
N ILE A 85 3.99 38.68 -1.36
CA ILE A 85 3.71 37.34 -0.79
C ILE A 85 3.43 36.27 -1.87
N GLY A 86 3.00 36.66 -3.08
CA GLY A 86 2.68 35.71 -4.16
C GLY A 86 1.46 34.83 -3.89
N ASP A 87 1.33 33.70 -4.61
CA ASP A 87 0.22 32.74 -4.39
C ASP A 87 0.54 31.73 -3.29
N LEU A 88 -0.09 31.89 -2.12
CA LEU A 88 0.04 30.98 -0.98
C LEU A 88 -0.95 29.80 -1.01
N LYS A 89 -1.84 29.72 -2.00
CA LYS A 89 -2.83 28.62 -2.04
C LYS A 89 -2.17 27.23 -2.09
N PRO A 90 -1.11 26.98 -2.88
CA PRO A 90 -0.46 25.68 -2.94
C PRO A 90 0.03 25.20 -1.57
N LEU A 91 0.51 26.11 -0.71
CA LEU A 91 0.96 25.78 0.65
C LEU A 91 -0.20 25.34 1.55
N LYS A 92 -1.38 25.93 1.37
CA LYS A 92 -2.58 25.55 2.13
C LYS A 92 -3.17 24.24 1.63
N ASP A 93 -3.18 24.02 0.31
CA ASP A 93 -3.70 22.80 -0.30
C ASP A 93 -2.78 21.59 -0.06
N ALA A 94 -1.47 21.82 0.17
CA ALA A 94 -0.52 20.79 0.57
C ALA A 94 -0.69 20.31 2.02
N LEU A 95 -1.50 21.01 2.84
CA LEU A 95 -1.78 20.56 4.19
C LEU A 95 -2.80 19.42 4.17
N PRO A 96 -2.57 18.34 4.95
CA PRO A 96 -3.55 17.28 5.10
C PRO A 96 -4.84 17.83 5.71
N SER A 97 -5.98 17.30 5.26
CA SER A 97 -7.25 17.67 5.87
C SER A 97 -7.33 17.13 7.30
N LEU A 98 -8.15 17.75 8.14
CA LEU A 98 -8.38 17.25 9.51
C LEU A 98 -8.88 15.80 9.52
N GLN A 99 -9.64 15.40 8.49
CA GLN A 99 -10.08 14.02 8.33
C GLN A 99 -8.92 13.08 8.03
N ASP A 100 -7.98 13.51 7.19
CA ASP A 100 -6.77 12.74 6.88
C ASP A 100 -5.89 12.58 8.13
N ILE A 101 -5.78 13.63 8.94
CA ILE A 101 -5.09 13.59 10.23
C ILE A 101 -5.77 12.58 11.17
N TYR A 102 -7.10 12.61 11.28
CA TYR A 102 -7.84 11.66 12.10
C TYR A 102 -7.66 10.21 11.63
N ASN A 103 -7.71 9.99 10.31
CA ASN A 103 -7.45 8.69 9.71
C ASN A 103 -6.00 8.22 9.96
N LEU A 104 -5.03 9.13 9.90
CA LEU A 104 -3.63 8.83 10.18
C LEU A 104 -3.41 8.47 11.66
N VAL A 105 -4.08 9.15 12.58
CA VAL A 105 -4.03 8.80 14.01
C VAL A 105 -4.68 7.44 14.26
N LYS A 106 -5.82 7.18 13.61
CA LYS A 106 -6.55 5.92 13.75
C LYS A 106 -5.80 4.72 13.14
N THR A 107 -5.09 4.92 12.03
CA THR A 107 -4.22 3.90 11.42
C THR A 107 -3.01 3.62 12.30
N LYS A 108 -2.31 4.66 12.79
CA LYS A 108 -1.21 4.49 13.75
C LYS A 108 -1.61 3.77 15.03
N GLN A 109 -2.84 3.97 15.52
CA GLN A 109 -3.36 3.20 16.67
C GLN A 109 -3.52 1.71 16.35
N LYS A 110 -3.92 1.36 15.14
CA LYS A 110 -4.00 -0.03 14.68
C LYS A 110 -2.61 -0.64 14.46
N ASP A 111 -1.71 0.11 13.81
CA ASP A 111 -0.33 -0.34 13.58
C ASP A 111 0.44 -0.51 14.90
N ALA A 112 0.20 0.33 15.92
CA ALA A 112 0.76 0.14 17.26
C ALA A 112 0.16 -1.08 17.99
N THR A 113 -0.99 -1.57 17.56
CA THR A 113 -1.59 -2.81 18.05
C THR A 113 -1.00 -4.01 17.31
N GLU A 114 -0.73 -3.89 16.01
CA GLU A 114 -0.13 -4.93 15.16
C GLU A 114 1.38 -5.09 15.38
N GLN A 115 2.13 -4.00 15.62
CA GLN A 115 3.54 -4.07 16.02
C GLN A 115 3.74 -4.78 17.37
N LYS A 116 2.77 -4.67 18.29
CA LYS A 116 2.74 -5.48 19.52
C LYS A 116 2.48 -6.96 19.29
N THR A 117 2.00 -7.35 18.10
CA THR A 117 1.81 -8.76 17.74
C THR A 117 3.01 -9.37 17.01
N LEU A 118 3.92 -8.54 16.46
CA LEU A 118 5.14 -8.98 15.77
C LEU A 118 6.34 -9.10 16.72
N THR A 119 6.31 -8.41 17.86
CA THR A 119 7.18 -8.75 18.99
C THR A 119 6.49 -9.87 19.75
N GLU A 120 7.14 -11.02 19.90
CA GLU A 120 6.66 -12.17 20.68
C GLU A 120 5.95 -11.66 21.95
N PRO A 121 4.69 -12.05 22.21
CA PRO A 121 3.94 -11.49 23.33
C PRO A 121 4.63 -11.95 24.61
N GLU A 122 5.41 -11.05 25.22
CA GLU A 122 5.88 -11.22 26.58
C GLU A 122 4.65 -11.56 27.41
N ALA A 123 4.61 -12.81 27.92
CA ALA A 123 3.43 -13.41 28.56
C ALA A 123 2.74 -12.36 29.41
N ALA A 124 1.44 -12.14 29.22
CA ALA A 124 0.71 -11.00 29.77
C ALA A 124 0.90 -10.92 31.30
N LEU A 125 1.95 -10.19 31.71
CA LEU A 125 2.40 -10.19 33.10
C LEU A 125 1.29 -9.58 33.95
N SER A 126 1.06 -10.19 35.11
CA SER A 126 0.14 -9.62 36.09
C SER A 126 0.56 -8.18 36.43
N ALA A 127 -0.40 -7.32 36.79
CA ALA A 127 -0.10 -5.93 37.15
C ALA A 127 0.99 -5.83 38.22
N ASN A 128 1.00 -6.76 39.18
CA ASN A 128 2.02 -6.86 40.23
C ASN A 128 3.40 -7.22 39.70
N GLU A 129 3.46 -8.09 38.69
CA GLU A 129 4.71 -8.50 38.06
C GLU A 129 5.32 -7.37 37.23
N LYS A 130 4.49 -6.60 36.51
CA LYS A 130 4.93 -5.38 35.82
C LYS A 130 5.53 -4.36 36.79
N ILE A 131 4.92 -4.18 37.95
CA ILE A 131 5.44 -3.28 38.99
C ILE A 131 6.78 -3.81 39.53
N ARG A 132 6.90 -5.11 39.76
CA ARG A 132 8.16 -5.74 40.19
C ARG A 132 9.26 -5.58 39.14
N LYS A 133 8.97 -5.84 37.85
CA LYS A 133 9.93 -5.65 36.76
C LYS A 133 10.43 -4.21 36.66
N LYS A 134 9.52 -3.23 36.69
CA LYS A 134 9.89 -1.81 36.71
C LYS A 134 10.77 -1.45 37.90
N ARG A 135 10.46 -1.99 39.09
CA ARG A 135 11.27 -1.76 40.30
C ARG A 135 12.66 -2.39 40.14
N THR A 136 12.76 -3.60 39.62
CA THR A 136 14.05 -4.26 39.39
C THR A 136 14.87 -3.55 38.31
N GLU A 137 14.24 -3.11 37.22
CA GLU A 137 14.89 -2.31 36.16
C GLU A 137 15.45 -1.00 36.72
N LEU A 138 14.67 -0.30 37.55
CA LEU A 138 15.11 0.94 38.18
C LEU A 138 16.30 0.70 39.11
N VAL A 139 16.23 -0.34 39.96
CA VAL A 139 17.33 -0.70 40.87
C VAL A 139 18.58 -1.08 40.08
N ASN A 140 18.44 -1.90 39.04
CA ASN A 140 19.56 -2.29 38.17
C ASN A 140 20.18 -1.08 37.48
N ARG A 141 19.35 -0.13 37.01
CA ARG A 141 19.84 1.12 36.42
C ARG A 141 20.62 1.96 37.42
N VAL A 142 20.09 2.17 38.62
CA VAL A 142 20.78 2.91 39.68
C VAL A 142 22.10 2.23 40.05
N GLN A 143 22.11 0.91 40.23
CA GLN A 143 23.33 0.14 40.52
C GLN A 143 24.35 0.24 39.39
N SER A 144 23.93 0.20 38.13
CA SER A 144 24.83 0.34 36.99
C SER A 144 25.48 1.73 36.94
N LEU A 145 24.71 2.79 37.21
CA LEU A 145 25.22 4.16 37.27
C LEU A 145 26.16 4.34 38.46
N GLU A 146 25.81 3.78 39.62
CA GLU A 146 26.66 3.82 40.81
C GLU A 146 28.01 3.16 40.56
N LYS A 147 28.06 2.04 39.84
CA LYS A 147 29.31 1.39 39.43
C LYS A 147 30.16 2.32 38.57
N VAL A 148 29.57 2.90 37.52
CA VAL A 148 30.27 3.85 36.62
C VAL A 148 30.81 5.06 37.39
N ILE A 149 30.03 5.62 38.32
CA ILE A 149 30.45 6.77 39.13
C ILE A 149 31.61 6.39 40.06
N LYS A 150 31.65 5.14 40.55
CA LYS A 150 32.74 4.64 41.41
C LYS A 150 34.01 4.32 40.62
N ASP A 151 33.91 4.07 39.31
CA ASP A 151 35.05 3.71 38.48
C ASP A 151 36.11 4.81 38.39
N LYS A 152 37.37 4.43 38.59
CA LYS A 152 38.51 5.36 38.58
C LYS A 152 38.65 6.09 37.25
N ASN A 153 38.47 5.38 36.14
CA ASN A 153 38.60 5.93 34.78
C ASN A 153 37.54 7.00 34.50
N PHE A 154 36.31 6.78 34.98
CA PHE A 154 35.23 7.74 34.85
C PHE A 154 35.46 8.99 35.73
N LYS A 155 36.00 8.83 36.94
CA LYS A 155 36.37 9.95 37.81
C LYS A 155 37.49 10.83 37.23
N GLN A 156 38.47 10.21 36.56
CA GLN A 156 39.59 10.93 35.95
C GLN A 156 39.13 11.72 34.72
N ASN A 157 38.43 11.07 33.77
CA ASN A 157 38.04 11.68 32.50
C ASN A 157 36.64 11.23 32.04
N PRO A 158 35.55 11.79 32.61
CA PRO A 158 34.19 11.32 32.33
C PRO A 158 33.79 11.55 30.86
N ARG A 159 34.27 12.65 30.25
CA ARG A 159 33.95 13.00 28.86
C ARG A 159 34.48 11.96 27.86
N GLU A 160 35.70 11.47 28.05
CA GLU A 160 36.31 10.50 27.13
C GLU A 160 35.66 9.13 27.27
N VAL A 161 35.34 8.71 28.51
CA VAL A 161 34.63 7.44 28.75
C VAL A 161 33.24 7.46 28.08
N ILE A 162 32.51 8.57 28.17
CA ILE A 162 31.22 8.73 27.48
C ILE A 162 31.42 8.73 25.96
N ALA A 163 32.43 9.45 25.43
CA ALA A 163 32.72 9.48 24.01
C ALA A 163 33.05 8.08 23.45
N ALA A 164 33.88 7.32 24.15
CA ALA A 164 34.22 5.94 23.80
C ALA A 164 32.97 5.04 23.83
N HIS A 165 32.14 5.14 24.87
CA HIS A 165 30.90 4.36 24.94
C HIS A 165 29.95 4.65 23.76
N VAL A 166 29.81 5.93 23.38
CA VAL A 166 28.97 6.33 22.24
C VAL A 166 29.54 5.80 20.92
N ARG A 167 30.86 5.91 20.69
CA ARG A 167 31.52 5.36 19.49
C ARG A 167 31.30 3.84 19.39
N ASN A 168 31.56 3.11 20.47
CA ASN A 168 31.39 1.66 20.51
C ASN A 168 29.93 1.25 20.25
N LYS A 169 28.97 2.02 20.76
CA LYS A 169 27.55 1.76 20.53
C LYS A 169 27.16 1.94 19.05
N TYR A 170 27.69 2.95 18.38
CA TYR A 170 27.45 3.14 16.95
C TYR A 170 28.09 2.03 16.12
N GLN A 171 29.32 1.62 16.45
CA GLN A 171 29.98 0.50 15.77
C GLN A 171 29.19 -0.81 15.91
N ALA A 172 28.68 -1.13 17.10
CA ALA A 172 27.84 -2.31 17.30
C ALA A 172 26.54 -2.28 16.48
N MET A 173 25.94 -1.09 16.29
CA MET A 173 24.75 -0.96 15.44
C MET A 173 25.09 -1.18 13.95
N GLU A 174 26.24 -0.70 13.51
CA GLU A 174 26.71 -0.90 12.13
C GLU A 174 27.04 -2.39 11.85
N GLU A 175 27.58 -3.12 12.83
CA GLU A 175 27.87 -4.56 12.73
C GLU A 175 26.60 -5.44 12.76
N ASP A 176 25.53 -5.03 13.44
CA ASP A 176 24.25 -5.77 13.50
C ASP A 176 23.39 -5.59 12.22
N ASP A 177 23.68 -4.56 11.42
CA ASP A 177 22.96 -4.24 10.17
C ASP A 177 23.59 -4.88 8.91
N GLU A 178 24.76 -5.54 9.02
CA GLU A 178 25.42 -6.35 7.96
C GLU A 178 25.01 -7.84 8.00
#